data_AF-X1T3L4-F1
#
_entry.id   AF-X1T3L4-F1
#
_cell.length_a   1.000
_cell.length_b   1.000
_cell.length_c   1.000
_cell.angle_alpha   90.00
_cell.angle_beta   90.00
_cell.angle_gamma   90.00
#
_symmetry.space_group_name_H-M   'P 1'
#
loop_
_entity.id
_entity.type
_entity.pdbx_description
1 polymer ?
#
loop_
_entity_poly.entity_id
_entity_poly.type
_entity_poly.pdbx_seq_one_letter_code
_entity_poly.pdbx_strand_id
1 'polypeptide(L)'
;MAFLKRKQKTAFEGGGLILFQSVQDAIRAEKVLKATGYAVRLVAPPPEMRKGCDLAVEINLVEQPGIERLLGQKDVAYISIGPLKAGTSELLQIVKVTDFGDWIMARAGNMKLTFDKKTGVIVNTSGGGCPDIPYLHVELIGKKLAEAPRPRDIGSTLCALMLD
;
A
#
# COMPACT_ATOMS: atom_id res chain seq x y z
N MET A 1 24.11 -34.32 13.30
CA MET A 1 23.24 -33.35 13.98
C MET A 1 22.46 -32.57 12.93
N ALA A 2 21.17 -32.86 12.78
CA ALA A 2 20.33 -32.28 11.75
C ALA A 2 19.84 -30.88 12.17
N PHE A 3 20.29 -29.85 11.47
CA PHE A 3 19.78 -28.50 11.61
C PHE A 3 18.41 -28.40 10.93
N LEU A 4 17.34 -28.52 11.72
CA LEU A 4 15.99 -28.15 11.27
C LEU A 4 15.93 -26.64 11.04
N LYS A 5 15.94 -26.22 9.77
CA LYS A 5 15.54 -24.87 9.35
C LYS A 5 14.12 -24.62 9.84
N ARG A 6 13.99 -23.72 10.82
CA ARG A 6 12.71 -23.20 11.29
C ARG A 6 12.07 -22.42 10.13
N LYS A 7 11.05 -23.00 9.49
CA LYS A 7 10.19 -22.33 8.51
C LYS A 7 9.64 -21.06 9.19
N GLN A 8 9.91 -19.89 8.63
CA GLN A 8 9.30 -18.63 9.06
C GLN A 8 7.78 -18.74 8.83
N LYS A 9 7.05 -19.08 9.89
CA LYS A 9 5.60 -18.91 9.98
C LYS A 9 5.37 -17.49 10.49
N THR A 10 5.12 -16.56 9.60
CA THR A 10 4.32 -15.37 9.91
C THR A 10 3.12 -15.39 8.99
N ALA A 11 2.38 -16.52 9.04
CA ALA A 11 1.01 -16.52 8.58
C ALA A 11 0.26 -15.66 9.59
N PHE A 12 -0.27 -14.54 9.13
CA PHE A 12 -1.20 -13.73 9.88
C PHE A 12 -2.31 -14.67 10.42
N GLU A 13 -2.36 -14.90 11.73
CA GLU A 13 -3.00 -16.11 12.31
C GLU A 13 -4.54 -16.17 12.19
N GLY A 14 -5.18 -15.18 11.61
CA GLY A 14 -6.63 -15.12 11.58
C GLY A 14 -7.31 -15.21 10.21
N GLY A 15 -6.55 -15.37 9.11
CA GLY A 15 -7.06 -15.88 7.84
C GLY A 15 -8.28 -15.17 7.23
N GLY A 16 -8.52 -13.91 7.54
CA GLY A 16 -9.64 -13.12 7.03
C GLY A 16 -9.20 -12.11 5.99
N LEU A 17 -10.09 -11.79 5.06
CA LEU A 17 -9.84 -10.81 4.02
C LEU A 17 -11.03 -9.87 3.87
N ILE A 18 -10.76 -8.56 3.94
CA ILE A 18 -11.72 -7.51 3.60
C ILE A 18 -11.47 -7.07 2.16
N LEU A 19 -12.52 -7.13 1.34
CA LEU A 19 -12.50 -6.69 -0.05
C LEU A 19 -13.13 -5.31 -0.18
N PHE A 20 -12.58 -4.48 -1.06
CA PHE A 20 -12.97 -3.08 -1.23
C PHE A 20 -13.24 -2.74 -2.69
N GLN A 21 -14.19 -1.85 -2.93
CA GLN A 21 -14.49 -1.37 -4.28
C GLN A 21 -13.38 -0.50 -4.83
N SER A 22 -12.72 0.29 -3.97
CA SER A 22 -11.67 1.23 -4.36
C SER A 22 -10.39 1.05 -3.55
N VAL A 23 -9.26 1.45 -4.15
CA VAL A 23 -7.95 1.52 -3.48
C VAL A 23 -7.99 2.48 -2.29
N GLN A 24 -8.75 3.58 -2.41
CA GLN A 24 -8.87 4.59 -1.37
C GLN A 24 -9.50 4.02 -0.10
N ASP A 25 -10.56 3.22 -0.25
CA ASP A 25 -11.22 2.57 0.89
C ASP A 25 -10.32 1.55 1.56
N ALA A 26 -9.56 0.77 0.79
CA ALA A 26 -8.61 -0.20 1.34
C ALA A 26 -7.50 0.49 2.16
N ILE A 27 -6.93 1.58 1.64
CA ILE A 27 -5.91 2.38 2.34
C ILE A 27 -6.49 3.01 3.59
N ARG A 28 -7.69 3.59 3.50
CA ARG A 28 -8.37 4.22 4.64
C ARG A 28 -8.70 3.20 5.72
N ALA A 29 -9.20 2.02 5.34
CA ALA A 29 -9.48 0.92 6.26
C ALA A 29 -8.22 0.50 7.01
N GLU A 30 -7.10 0.29 6.30
CA GLU A 30 -5.84 -0.09 6.96
C GLU A 30 -5.37 0.96 7.96
N LYS A 31 -5.41 2.25 7.59
CA LYS A 31 -5.04 3.35 8.50
C LYS A 31 -5.93 3.37 9.74
N VAL A 32 -7.25 3.26 9.57
CA VAL A 32 -8.22 3.24 10.68
C VAL A 32 -7.99 2.05 11.61
N LEU A 33 -7.81 0.85 11.05
CA LEU A 33 -7.65 -0.38 11.82
C LEU A 33 -6.34 -0.40 12.60
N LYS A 34 -5.24 0.06 11.98
CA LYS A 34 -3.94 0.20 12.66
C LYS A 34 -3.99 1.23 13.78
N ALA A 35 -4.69 2.35 13.58
CA ALA A 35 -4.81 3.39 14.60
C ALA A 35 -5.53 2.91 15.87
N THR A 36 -6.37 1.88 15.77
CA THR A 36 -7.06 1.26 16.92
C THR A 36 -6.38 0.00 17.44
N GLY A 37 -5.16 -0.31 16.97
CA GLY A 37 -4.35 -1.42 17.45
C GLY A 37 -4.66 -2.79 16.83
N TYR A 38 -5.51 -2.87 15.80
CA TYR A 38 -5.71 -4.13 15.08
C TYR A 38 -4.44 -4.47 14.29
N ALA A 39 -3.99 -5.72 14.42
CA ALA A 39 -2.98 -6.24 13.53
C ALA A 39 -3.63 -6.42 12.15
N VAL A 40 -3.21 -5.66 11.14
CA VAL A 40 -3.74 -5.77 9.78
C VAL A 40 -2.65 -5.51 8.74
N ARG A 41 -2.84 -6.05 7.53
CA ARG A 41 -1.90 -5.85 6.43
C ARG A 41 -2.61 -5.59 5.12
N LEU A 42 -2.14 -4.59 4.36
CA LEU A 42 -2.53 -4.41 2.96
C LEU A 42 -1.88 -5.49 2.10
N VAL A 43 -2.70 -6.17 1.30
CA VAL A 43 -2.30 -7.29 0.45
C VAL A 43 -3.01 -7.23 -0.89
N ALA A 44 -2.49 -7.94 -1.88
CA ALA A 44 -3.22 -8.19 -3.12
C ALA A 44 -4.17 -9.38 -2.90
N PRO A 45 -5.49 -9.21 -3.11
CA PRO A 45 -6.43 -10.33 -3.01
C PRO A 45 -6.13 -11.37 -4.11
N PRO A 46 -6.42 -12.66 -3.84
CA PRO A 46 -6.36 -13.71 -4.85
C PRO A 46 -7.16 -13.31 -6.10
N PRO A 47 -6.71 -13.65 -7.33
CA PRO A 47 -7.40 -13.25 -8.56
C PRO A 47 -8.89 -13.59 -8.56
N GLU A 48 -9.27 -14.75 -8.01
CA GLU A 48 -10.67 -15.22 -7.91
C GLU A 48 -11.54 -14.39 -6.95
N MET A 49 -10.91 -13.68 -5.99
CA MET A 49 -11.59 -12.86 -5.00
C MET A 49 -11.55 -11.36 -5.33
N ARG A 50 -10.90 -10.96 -6.43
CA ARG A 50 -10.83 -9.54 -6.84
C ARG A 50 -12.23 -9.04 -7.17
N LYS A 51 -12.69 -8.08 -6.37
CA LYS A 51 -13.94 -7.35 -6.59
C LYS A 51 -13.62 -5.87 -6.42
N GLY A 52 -13.70 -5.09 -7.50
CA GLY A 52 -13.48 -3.64 -7.46
C GLY A 52 -12.03 -3.19 -7.68
N CYS A 53 -11.11 -3.52 -6.77
CA CYS A 53 -9.70 -3.09 -6.87
C CYS A 53 -8.68 -4.19 -6.56
N ASP A 54 -7.39 -3.87 -6.77
CA ASP A 54 -6.26 -4.79 -6.54
C ASP A 54 -5.72 -4.76 -5.09
N LEU A 55 -6.45 -4.15 -4.15
CA LEU A 55 -6.10 -4.11 -2.74
C LEU A 55 -7.15 -4.75 -1.84
N ALA A 56 -6.67 -5.39 -0.78
CA ALA A 56 -7.47 -5.95 0.29
C ALA A 56 -6.75 -5.76 1.63
N VAL A 57 -7.49 -5.90 2.73
CA VAL A 57 -6.92 -5.88 4.08
C VAL A 57 -7.04 -7.27 4.69
N GLU A 58 -5.89 -7.87 4.98
CA GLU A 58 -5.78 -9.13 5.73
C GLU A 58 -6.00 -8.85 7.22
N ILE A 59 -6.90 -9.61 7.83
CA ILE A 59 -7.38 -9.42 9.21
C ILE A 59 -7.53 -10.73 9.95
N ASN A 60 -7.76 -10.65 11.27
CA ASN A 60 -8.15 -11.79 12.05
C ASN A 60 -9.67 -11.97 12.03
N LEU A 61 -10.17 -13.10 11.51
CA LEU A 61 -11.61 -13.37 11.45
C LEU A 61 -12.29 -13.33 12.82
N VAL A 62 -11.56 -13.68 13.89
CA VAL A 62 -12.09 -13.59 15.26
C VAL A 62 -12.45 -12.14 15.62
N GLU A 63 -11.73 -11.17 15.05
CA GLU A 63 -11.94 -9.73 15.28
C GLU A 63 -13.00 -9.12 14.34
N GLN A 64 -13.58 -9.90 13.41
CA GLN A 64 -14.54 -9.42 12.41
C GLN A 64 -15.66 -8.55 13.01
N PRO A 65 -16.37 -8.93 14.08
CA PRO A 65 -17.46 -8.10 14.62
C PRO A 65 -16.98 -6.71 15.09
N GLY A 66 -15.78 -6.64 15.67
CA GLY A 66 -15.19 -5.38 16.11
C GLY A 66 -14.75 -4.50 14.93
N ILE A 67 -14.19 -5.13 13.91
CA ILE A 67 -13.75 -4.50 12.66
C ILE A 67 -14.95 -3.93 11.90
N GLU A 68 -16.03 -4.69 11.72
CA GLU A 68 -17.26 -4.23 11.06
C GLU A 68 -17.85 -3.01 11.77
N ARG A 69 -17.92 -3.05 13.11
CA ARG A 69 -18.38 -1.91 13.92
C ARG A 69 -17.52 -0.68 13.70
N LEU A 70 -16.19 -0.84 13.70
CA LEU A 70 -15.27 0.27 13.54
C LEU A 70 -15.35 0.89 12.13
N LEU A 71 -15.38 0.06 11.09
CA LEU A 71 -15.51 0.53 9.71
C LEU A 71 -16.83 1.28 9.50
N GLY A 72 -17.93 0.79 10.07
CA GLY A 72 -19.22 1.50 10.08
C GLY A 72 -19.17 2.84 10.82
N GLN A 73 -18.55 2.89 12.00
CA GLN A 73 -18.37 4.14 12.77
C GLN A 73 -17.51 5.18 12.06
N LYS A 74 -16.57 4.73 11.21
CA LYS A 74 -15.63 5.59 10.48
C LYS A 74 -16.03 5.83 9.03
N ASP A 75 -17.22 5.37 8.64
CA ASP A 75 -17.78 5.48 7.29
C ASP A 75 -16.80 4.99 6.21
N VAL A 76 -16.30 3.76 6.40
CA VAL A 76 -15.41 3.08 5.45
C VAL A 76 -16.17 1.93 4.82
N ALA A 77 -16.50 2.08 3.54
CA ALA A 77 -17.22 1.08 2.78
C ALA A 77 -16.35 -0.13 2.45
N TYR A 78 -16.93 -1.33 2.49
CA TYR A 78 -16.30 -2.57 2.04
C TYR A 78 -17.33 -3.43 1.29
N ILE A 79 -16.87 -4.32 0.42
CA ILE A 79 -17.73 -5.22 -0.35
C ILE A 79 -18.11 -6.44 0.47
N SER A 80 -17.11 -7.08 1.08
CA SER A 80 -17.33 -8.28 1.89
C SER A 80 -16.13 -8.56 2.78
N ILE A 81 -16.40 -9.18 3.92
CA ILE A 81 -15.40 -9.80 4.79
C ILE A 81 -15.63 -11.29 4.74
N GLY A 82 -14.55 -12.07 4.60
CA GLY A 82 -14.69 -13.52 4.58
C GLY A 82 -13.38 -14.25 4.76
N PRO A 83 -13.44 -15.58 4.90
CA PRO A 83 -12.25 -16.40 5.06
C PRO A 83 -11.41 -16.40 3.81
N LEU A 84 -10.10 -16.34 4.02
CA LEU A 84 -9.10 -16.46 2.99
C LEU A 84 -9.03 -17.93 2.55
N LYS A 85 -9.64 -18.24 1.39
CA LYS A 85 -9.68 -19.61 0.85
C LYS A 85 -8.40 -20.02 0.12
N ALA A 86 -7.64 -19.04 -0.38
CA ALA A 86 -6.38 -19.20 -1.10
C ALA A 86 -5.40 -18.11 -0.67
N GLY A 87 -4.08 -18.36 -0.71
CA GLY A 87 -3.09 -17.41 -0.21
C GLY A 87 -3.17 -16.03 -0.88
N THR A 88 -3.02 -14.97 -0.09
CA THR A 88 -2.81 -13.61 -0.61
C THR A 88 -1.37 -13.47 -1.10
N SER A 89 -1.15 -12.53 -2.01
CA SER A 89 0.20 -12.12 -2.38
C SER A 89 0.55 -10.82 -1.67
N GLU A 90 1.82 -10.67 -1.29
CA GLU A 90 2.35 -9.37 -0.91
C GLU A 90 2.25 -8.40 -2.09
N LEU A 91 2.20 -7.10 -1.79
CA LEU A 91 2.22 -6.09 -2.84
C LEU A 91 3.57 -6.15 -3.54
N LEU A 92 3.57 -6.57 -4.81
CA LEU A 92 4.77 -6.63 -5.63
C LEU A 92 5.30 -5.20 -5.85
N GLN A 93 6.34 -4.83 -5.12
CA GLN A 93 7.05 -3.57 -5.32
C GLN A 93 8.16 -3.77 -6.35
N ILE A 94 7.83 -3.57 -7.62
CA ILE A 94 8.84 -3.56 -8.69
C ILE A 94 9.36 -2.13 -8.83
N VAL A 95 10.56 -1.89 -8.31
CA VAL A 95 11.27 -0.62 -8.47
C VAL A 95 12.28 -0.73 -9.61
N LYS A 96 12.19 0.17 -10.59
CA LYS A 96 13.19 0.32 -11.65
C LYS A 96 13.93 1.64 -11.46
N VAL A 97 15.24 1.55 -11.23
CA VAL A 97 16.12 2.71 -11.12
C VAL A 97 16.76 2.99 -12.48
N THR A 98 16.84 4.25 -12.86
CA THR A 98 17.56 4.70 -14.07
C THR A 98 18.45 5.87 -13.68
N ASP A 99 19.72 5.77 -14.05
CA ASP A 99 20.73 6.78 -13.82
C ASP A 99 20.86 7.69 -15.04
N PHE A 100 20.77 9.00 -14.85
CA PHE A 100 20.90 10.03 -15.88
C PHE A 100 22.15 10.91 -15.67
N GLY A 101 23.16 10.42 -14.97
CA GLY A 101 24.37 11.17 -14.65
C GLY A 101 24.22 11.94 -13.34
N ASP A 102 23.81 13.20 -13.40
CA ASP A 102 23.59 14.02 -12.19
C ASP A 102 22.29 13.66 -11.44
N TRP A 103 21.38 12.92 -12.09
CA TRP A 103 20.07 12.56 -11.54
C TRP A 103 19.85 11.05 -11.46
N ILE A 104 19.05 10.62 -10.48
CA ILE A 104 18.50 9.27 -10.39
C ILE A 104 16.99 9.35 -10.49
N MET A 105 16.40 8.53 -11.36
CA MET A 105 14.97 8.31 -11.43
C MET A 105 14.63 6.92 -10.87
N ALA A 106 13.81 6.87 -9.83
CA ALA A 106 13.16 5.64 -9.35
C ALA A 106 11.74 5.56 -9.91
N ARG A 107 11.40 4.44 -10.55
CA ARG A 107 10.03 4.14 -11.01
C ARG A 107 9.44 3.04 -10.14
N ALA A 108 8.26 3.28 -9.57
CA ALA A 108 7.47 2.31 -8.84
C ALA A 108 6.04 2.30 -9.39
N GLY A 109 5.61 1.15 -9.92
CA GLY A 109 4.36 1.08 -10.71
C GLY A 109 4.43 2.03 -11.92
N ASN A 110 3.40 2.87 -12.06
CA ASN A 110 3.35 3.89 -13.13
C ASN A 110 3.97 5.22 -12.73
N MET A 111 4.41 5.39 -11.48
CA MET A 111 4.99 6.64 -10.99
C MET A 111 6.51 6.62 -11.05
N LYS A 112 7.09 7.79 -11.30
CA LYS A 112 8.53 8.05 -11.41
C LYS A 112 8.85 9.25 -10.53
N LEU A 113 9.89 9.13 -9.72
CA LEU A 113 10.46 10.23 -8.95
C LEU A 113 11.92 10.36 -9.34
N THR A 114 12.32 11.57 -9.74
CA THR A 114 13.70 11.90 -10.10
C THR A 114 14.26 12.90 -9.11
N PHE A 115 15.46 12.65 -8.61
CA PHE A 115 16.18 13.55 -7.71
C PHE A 115 17.61 13.80 -8.19
N ASP A 116 18.15 14.96 -7.82
CA ASP A 116 19.54 15.33 -8.02
C ASP A 116 20.44 14.64 -6.98
N LYS A 117 21.49 13.95 -7.45
CA LYS A 117 22.35 13.13 -6.58
C LYS A 117 23.15 13.93 -5.56
N LYS A 118 23.51 15.18 -5.89
CA LYS A 118 24.39 16.01 -5.05
C LYS A 118 23.60 16.64 -3.91
N THR A 119 22.40 17.11 -4.23
CA THR A 119 21.56 17.88 -3.30
C THR A 119 20.47 17.05 -2.64
N GLY A 120 20.11 15.91 -3.25
CA GLY A 120 18.98 15.08 -2.84
C GLY A 120 17.61 15.71 -3.15
N VAL A 121 17.58 16.81 -3.91
CA VAL A 121 16.35 17.54 -4.24
C VAL A 121 15.58 16.81 -5.33
N ILE A 122 14.28 16.63 -5.11
CA ILE A 122 13.35 16.07 -6.09
C ILE A 122 13.16 17.09 -7.21
N VAL A 123 13.63 16.75 -8.40
CA VAL A 123 13.60 17.63 -9.59
C VAL A 123 12.47 17.28 -10.55
N ASN A 124 11.86 16.10 -10.40
CA ASN A 124 10.69 15.72 -11.17
C ASN A 124 9.91 14.62 -10.46
N THR A 125 8.60 14.65 -10.59
CA THR A 125 7.75 13.47 -10.39
C THR A 125 6.77 13.38 -11.54
N SER A 126 6.52 12.18 -12.05
CA SER A 126 5.60 11.98 -13.16
C SER A 126 4.96 10.60 -13.08
N GLY A 127 3.77 10.47 -13.63
CA GLY A 127 3.07 9.20 -13.75
C GLY A 127 1.88 9.34 -14.69
N GLY A 128 1.02 8.32 -14.78
CA GLY A 128 -0.16 8.37 -15.63
C GLY A 128 -1.37 7.65 -15.05
N GLY A 129 -2.55 8.15 -15.39
CA GLY A 129 -3.85 7.47 -15.17
C GLY A 129 -4.49 7.66 -13.80
N CYS A 130 -3.76 8.16 -12.80
CA CYS A 130 -4.26 8.33 -11.43
C CYS A 130 -4.55 9.81 -11.10
N PRO A 131 -5.67 10.10 -10.40
CA PRO A 131 -6.09 11.48 -10.12
C PRO A 131 -5.22 12.22 -9.10
N ASP A 132 -4.45 11.50 -8.27
CA ASP A 132 -3.61 12.10 -7.21
C ASP A 132 -2.19 12.46 -7.66
N ILE A 133 -1.79 12.09 -8.87
CA ILE A 133 -0.44 12.36 -9.40
C ILE A 133 -0.11 13.87 -9.42
N PRO A 134 -0.99 14.77 -9.91
CA PRO A 134 -0.70 16.20 -9.91
C PRO A 134 -0.50 16.76 -8.48
N TYR A 135 -1.31 16.28 -7.53
CA TYR A 135 -1.19 16.67 -6.13
C TYR A 135 0.13 16.20 -5.51
N LEU A 136 0.47 14.91 -5.68
CA LEU A 136 1.77 14.38 -5.26
C LEU A 136 2.93 15.12 -5.92
N HIS A 137 2.79 15.56 -7.17
CA HIS A 137 3.83 16.35 -7.84
C HIS A 137 4.10 17.67 -7.13
N VAL A 138 3.05 18.45 -6.89
CA VAL A 138 3.15 19.74 -6.19
C VAL A 138 3.72 19.56 -4.78
N GLU A 139 3.33 18.50 -4.08
CA GLU A 139 3.78 18.26 -2.70
C GLU A 139 5.23 17.75 -2.60
N LEU A 140 5.80 17.18 -3.65
CA LEU A 140 7.14 16.56 -3.62
C LEU A 140 8.21 17.41 -4.32
N ILE A 141 7.85 18.12 -5.38
CA ILE A 141 8.81 18.85 -6.21
C ILE A 141 9.58 19.90 -5.40
N GLY A 142 10.90 19.98 -5.61
CA GLY A 142 11.77 20.95 -4.94
C GLY A 142 12.13 20.61 -3.48
N LYS A 143 11.50 19.62 -2.87
CA LYS A 143 11.87 19.13 -1.52
C LYS A 143 13.02 18.14 -1.61
N LYS A 144 13.83 18.04 -0.55
CA LYS A 144 14.82 16.97 -0.43
C LYS A 144 14.13 15.65 -0.10
N LEU A 145 14.66 14.54 -0.60
CA LEU A 145 14.14 13.19 -0.30
C LEU A 145 13.93 12.93 1.20
N ALA A 146 14.83 13.41 2.05
CA ALA A 146 14.75 13.21 3.50
C ALA A 146 13.71 14.09 4.21
N GLU A 147 13.25 15.16 3.57
CA GLU A 147 12.34 16.17 4.14
C GLU A 147 10.95 16.12 3.48
N ALA A 148 10.84 15.47 2.32
CA ALA A 148 9.60 15.35 1.58
C ALA A 148 8.56 14.52 2.37
N PRO A 149 7.26 14.88 2.28
CA PRO A 149 6.22 14.05 2.85
C PRO A 149 6.23 12.67 2.19
N ARG A 150 5.93 11.64 2.97
CA ARG A 150 5.83 10.27 2.46
C ARG A 150 4.66 10.15 1.49
N PRO A 151 4.87 9.66 0.25
CA PRO A 151 3.80 9.50 -0.73
C PRO A 151 2.59 8.70 -0.20
N ARG A 152 2.84 7.67 0.62
CA ARG A 152 1.80 6.86 1.29
C ARG A 152 0.91 7.64 2.27
N ASP A 153 1.42 8.72 2.84
CA ASP A 153 0.70 9.50 3.85
C ASP A 153 -0.22 10.52 3.18
N ILE A 154 0.24 11.14 2.09
CA ILE A 154 -0.50 12.20 1.37
C ILE A 154 -1.31 11.70 0.17
N GLY A 155 -0.97 10.55 -0.40
CA GLY A 155 -1.65 9.99 -1.57
C GLY A 155 -2.74 8.99 -1.23
N SER A 156 -3.52 8.64 -2.26
CA SER A 156 -4.70 7.78 -2.12
C SER A 156 -4.74 6.63 -3.12
N THR A 157 -3.71 6.50 -3.96
CA THR A 157 -3.60 5.47 -4.98
C THR A 157 -2.51 4.46 -4.69
N LEU A 158 -2.54 3.34 -5.44
CA LEU A 158 -1.54 2.30 -5.34
C LEU A 158 -0.15 2.83 -5.71
N CYS A 159 -0.06 3.75 -6.67
CA CYS A 159 1.21 4.38 -7.03
C CYS A 159 1.80 5.18 -5.86
N ALA A 160 0.96 5.86 -5.07
CA ALA A 160 1.40 6.55 -3.87
C ALA A 160 1.93 5.59 -2.80
N LEU A 161 1.27 4.44 -2.61
CA LEU A 161 1.78 3.38 -1.72
C LEU A 161 3.10 2.77 -2.20
N MET A 162 3.27 2.63 -3.52
CA MET A 162 4.44 1.98 -4.11
C MET A 162 5.66 2.92 -4.20
N LEU A 163 5.44 4.23 -4.26
CA LEU A 163 6.50 5.24 -4.37
C LEU A 163 7.16 5.59 -3.04
N ASP A 164 6.50 5.26 -1.93
CA ASP A 164 6.97 5.45 -0.56
C ASP A 164 8.22 4.62 -0.23
#